data_AF-A0A7C3CL31-F1
#
_entry.id   AF-A0A7C3CL31-F1
#
_cell.length_a   1.000
_cell.length_b   1.000
_cell.length_c   1.000
_cell.angle_alpha   90.00
_cell.angle_beta   90.00
_cell.angle_gamma   90.00
#
_symmetry.space_group_name_H-M   'P 1'
#
loop_
_entity.id
_entity.type
_entity.pdbx_description
1 polymer ?
#
loop_
_entity_poly.entity_id
_entity_poly.type
_entity_poly.pdbx_seq_one_letter_code
_entity_poly.pdbx_strand_id
1 'polypeptide(L)' 'MDKQEMTTHILIADDHHVVRGGLVAYLSAESDFTVIGEIA' A
#
# COMPACT_ATOMS: atom_id res chain seq x y z
N MET A 1 -15.30 -17.87 13.94
CA MET A 1 -15.38 -16.39 13.80
C MET A 1 -14.73 -16.08 12.47
N ASP A 2 -15.53 -15.92 11.42
CA ASP A 2 -15.02 -15.50 10.11
C ASP A 2 -14.46 -14.09 10.27
N LYS A 3 -13.13 -13.97 10.20
CA LYS A 3 -12.45 -12.68 10.12
C LYS A 3 -12.95 -12.06 8.82
N GLN A 4 -13.77 -11.02 8.93
CA GLN A 4 -14.19 -10.21 7.79
C GLN A 4 -12.94 -9.93 6.94
N GLU A 5 -13.02 -10.17 5.64
CA GLU A 5 -11.97 -9.90 4.66
C GLU A 5 -11.80 -8.38 4.60
N MET A 6 -11.01 -7.82 5.53
CA MET A 6 -10.82 -6.38 5.66
C MET A 6 -9.60 -5.97 4.86
N THR A 7 -9.84 -5.24 3.78
CA THR A 7 -8.80 -4.62 2.98
C THR A 7 -8.36 -3.29 3.60
N THR A 8 -7.06 -3.15 3.84
CA THR A 8 -6.44 -1.89 4.30
C THR A 8 -6.07 -1.02 3.10
N HIS A 9 -6.59 0.22 3.08
CA HIS A 9 -6.32 1.17 2.01
C HIS A 9 -5.15 2.08 2.39
N ILE A 10 -4.16 2.21 1.51
CA ILE A 10 -2.87 2.83 1.81
C ILE A 10 -2.59 3.96 0.84
N LEU A 11 -2.29 5.15 1.37
CA LEU A 11 -1.70 6.27 0.63
C LEU A 11 -0.23 6.41 1.04
N ILE A 12 0.67 6.45 0.05
CA ILE A 12 2.11 6.59 0.30
C ILE A 12 2.52 8.05 0.10
N ALA A 13 3.19 8.64 1.08
CA ALA A 13 3.74 9.99 1.03
C ALA A 13 5.23 9.97 1.39
N ASP A 14 6.10 10.33 0.44
CA ASP A 14 7.55 10.40 0.62
C ASP A 14 8.17 11.28 -0.48
N ASP A 15 9.15 12.11 -0.16
CA ASP A 15 9.80 13.02 -1.10
C ASP A 15 10.76 12.31 -2.08
N HIS A 16 11.07 11.03 -1.85
CA HIS A 16 11.95 10.23 -2.68
C HIS A 16 11.19 9.18 -3.52
N HIS A 17 11.19 9.37 -4.84
CA HIS A 17 10.49 8.48 -5.78
C HIS A 17 10.91 7.01 -5.72
N VAL A 18 12.18 6.73 -5.39
CA VAL A 18 12.68 5.34 -5.23
C VAL A 18 12.02 4.66 -4.03
N VAL A 19 11.83 5.39 -2.93
CA VAL A 19 11.19 4.86 -1.71
C VAL A 19 9.73 4.54 -1.99
N ARG A 20 9.00 5.49 -2.62
CA ARG A 20 7.58 5.26 -2.98
C ARG A 20 7.42 4.04 -3.88
N GLY A 21 8.21 3.94 -4.95
CA GLY A 21 8.15 2.80 -5.87
C GLY A 21 8.43 1.45 -5.18
N GLY A 22 9.40 1.41 -4.25
CA GLY A 22 9.69 0.23 -3.46
C GLY A 22 8.55 -0.17 -2.53
N LEU A 23 7.92 0.81 -1.85
CA LEU A 23 6.78 0.57 -0.98
C LEU A 23 5.54 0.10 -1.75
N VAL A 24 5.26 0.68 -2.92
CA VAL A 24 4.17 0.21 -3.79
C VAL A 24 4.38 -1.24 -4.17
N ALA A 25 5.58 -1.60 -4.65
CA ALA A 25 5.88 -2.96 -5.08
C ALA A 25 5.76 -3.97 -3.93
N TYR A 26 6.24 -3.60 -2.74
CA TYR A 26 6.16 -4.46 -1.56
C TYR A 26 4.73 -4.61 -1.04
N LEU A 27 4.01 -3.51 -0.84
CA LEU A 27 2.67 -3.53 -0.23
C LEU A 27 1.60 -4.08 -1.18
N SER A 28 1.77 -3.95 -2.49
CA SER A 28 0.84 -4.53 -3.47
C SER A 28 0.94 -6.05 -3.58
N ALA A 29 1.95 -6.67 -2.97
CA ALA A 29 2.08 -8.12 -2.90
C ALA A 29 1.21 -8.75 -1.79
N GLU A 30 0.73 -7.95 -0.83
CA GLU A 30 -0.10 -8.42 0.28
C GLU A 30 -1.58 -8.48 -0.12
N SER A 31 -2.22 -9.62 0.13
CA SER A 31 -3.59 -9.90 -0.32
C SER A 31 -4.66 -9.04 0.34
N ASP A 32 -4.37 -8.49 1.52
CA ASP A 32 -5.29 -7.66 2.31
C ASP A 32 -4.97 -6.16 2.21
N PHE A 33 -4.04 -5.75 1.34
CA PHE A 33 -3.70 -4.34 1.13
C PHE A 33 -4.11 -3.82 -0.24
N THR A 34 -4.39 -2.52 -0.31
CA THR A 34 -4.64 -1.81 -1.57
C THR A 34 -4.00 -0.43 -1.50
N VAL A 35 -2.98 -0.20 -2.33
CA VAL A 35 -2.39 1.13 -2.50
C VAL A 35 -3.32 1.96 -3.38
N ILE A 36 -3.84 3.05 -2.84
CA ILE A 36 -4.81 3.93 -3.52
C ILE A 36 -4.15 5.18 -4.13
N GLY A 37 -2.85 5.38 -3.89
CA GLY A 37 -2.09 6.45 -4.52
C GLY A 37 -0.72 6.69 -3.90
N GLU A 38 0.01 7.59 -4.54
CA GLU A 38 1.32 8.10 -4.12
C GLU A 38 1.32 9.63 -4.20
N ILE A 39 1.96 10.29 -3.25
CA ILE A 39 2.23 11.73 -3.27
C ILE A 39 3.69 12.02 -2.85
N ALA A 40 4.24 13.13 -3.34
CA ALA A 40 5.51 13.69 -2.89
C ALA A 40 5.28 14.69 -1.76
#